data_AF-A0AB37SQV1-F1
#
_entry.id   AF-A0AB37SQV1-F1
#
_cell.length_a   1.000
_cell.length_b   1.000
_cell.length_c   1.000
_cell.angle_alpha   90.00
_cell.angle_beta   90.00
_cell.angle_gamma   90.00
#
_symmetry.space_group_name_H-M   'P 1'
#
loop_
_entity.id
_entity.type
_entity.pdbx_description
1 polymer ?
#
loop_
_entity_poly.entity_id
_entity_poly.type
_entity_poly.pdbx_seq_one_letter_code
_entity_poly.pdbx_strand_id
1 'polypeptide(L)'
;MGTKTWRQLTVWLHVITSVGWMGQALALFTLLTISRTSEDGAIRVAATSMAHEIDSFLLAPLANASAFTGFMLAAATAWGFTRHWWVLAKFAITLVQLYAGIFLLSGALQDSVVAARAGGPAPVALVAGTALMASALAFQAWLSVAKPWGKVRSGGKLPTAPTWVFVAAVLAPLTDITVGLMLGYPLPALSLIVLFVQLVRRRRLLAVPSP
;
A
#
# COMPACT_ATOMS: atom_id res chain seq x y z
N MET A 1 23.46 15.05 1.92
CA MET A 1 23.21 13.63 1.52
C MET A 1 23.08 13.53 0.02
N GLY A 2 23.71 12.54 -0.63
CA GLY A 2 23.65 12.36 -2.10
C GLY A 2 22.44 11.54 -2.57
N THR A 3 22.19 11.52 -3.88
CA THR A 3 21.07 10.78 -4.53
C THR A 3 21.04 9.29 -4.18
N LYS A 4 22.21 8.65 -4.04
CA LYS A 4 22.32 7.23 -3.66
C LYS A 4 21.68 6.96 -2.31
N THR A 5 21.98 7.80 -1.31
CA THR A 5 21.47 7.67 0.06
C THR A 5 19.94 7.83 0.09
N TRP A 6 19.41 8.89 -0.54
CA TRP A 6 17.96 9.13 -0.57
C TRP A 6 17.18 8.03 -1.30
N ARG A 7 17.76 7.48 -2.38
CA ARG A 7 17.18 6.32 -3.05
C ARG A 7 17.16 5.09 -2.14
N GLN A 8 18.23 4.82 -1.39
CA GLN A 8 18.27 3.72 -0.42
C GLN A 8 17.22 3.90 0.68
N LEU A 9 17.08 5.12 1.21
CA LEU A 9 16.03 5.45 2.18
C LEU A 9 14.62 5.23 1.61
N THR A 10 14.37 5.62 0.36
CA THR A 10 13.08 5.39 -0.31
C THR A 10 12.78 3.89 -0.43
N VAL A 11 13.79 3.08 -0.82
CA VAL A 11 13.64 1.62 -0.91
C VAL A 11 13.40 1.00 0.47
N TRP A 12 14.17 1.43 1.47
CA TRP A 12 14.00 0.96 2.85
C TRP A 12 12.60 1.27 3.39
N LEU A 13 12.13 2.51 3.20
CA LEU A 13 10.79 2.94 3.60
C LEU A 13 9.71 2.14 2.88
N HIS A 14 9.85 1.94 1.57
CA HIS A 14 8.94 1.10 0.79
C HIS A 14 8.87 -0.33 1.33
N VAL A 15 10.00 -0.94 1.66
CA VAL A 15 10.05 -2.30 2.20
C VAL A 15 9.37 -2.38 3.57
N ILE A 16 9.71 -1.48 4.50
CA ILE A 16 9.12 -1.48 5.85
C ILE A 16 7.60 -1.26 5.80
N THR A 17 7.14 -0.29 5.02
CA THR A 17 5.71 0.00 4.89
C THR A 17 4.96 -1.14 4.22
N SER A 18 5.56 -1.82 3.24
CA SER A 18 4.95 -3.00 2.59
C SER A 18 4.86 -4.21 3.52
N VAL A 19 5.93 -4.49 4.28
CA VAL A 19 5.93 -5.57 5.27
C VAL A 19 4.95 -5.25 6.41
N GLY A 20 4.93 -3.99 6.86
CA GLY A 20 3.98 -3.51 7.84
C GLY A 20 2.54 -3.69 7.39
N TRP A 21 2.21 -3.31 6.16
CA TRP A 21 0.88 -3.53 5.58
C TRP A 21 0.49 -5.01 5.58
N MET A 22 1.39 -5.91 5.14
CA MET A 22 1.15 -7.35 5.19
C MET A 22 0.92 -7.86 6.62
N GLY A 23 1.70 -7.37 7.58
CA GLY A 23 1.53 -7.70 8.99
C GLY A 23 0.17 -7.26 9.54
N GLN A 24 -0.30 -6.06 9.20
CA GLN A 24 -1.63 -5.59 9.61
C GLN A 24 -2.75 -6.41 8.95
N ALA A 25 -2.58 -6.82 7.69
CA ALA A 25 -3.53 -7.71 7.01
C ALA A 25 -3.69 -9.06 7.74
N LEU A 26 -2.57 -9.62 8.23
CA LEU A 26 -2.59 -10.85 9.05
C LEU A 26 -3.23 -10.61 10.42
N ALA A 27 -2.94 -9.48 11.08
CA ALA A 27 -3.55 -9.12 12.36
C ALA A 27 -5.08 -9.01 12.24
N LEU A 28 -5.57 -8.33 11.20
CA LEU A 28 -7.00 -8.26 10.88
C LEU A 28 -7.61 -9.65 10.66
N PHE A 29 -6.96 -10.49 9.86
CA PHE A 29 -7.42 -11.87 9.63
C PHE A 29 -7.55 -12.64 10.94
N THR A 30 -6.56 -12.55 11.83
CA THR A 30 -6.59 -13.18 13.15
C THR A 30 -7.74 -12.65 14.01
N LEU A 31 -7.89 -11.33 14.14
CA LEU A 31 -8.94 -10.72 14.95
C LEU A 31 -10.35 -11.03 14.44
N LEU A 32 -10.56 -10.99 13.13
CA LEU A 32 -11.84 -11.33 12.52
C LEU A 32 -12.17 -12.82 12.66
N THR A 33 -11.15 -13.69 12.61
CA THR A 33 -11.32 -15.12 12.90
C THR A 33 -11.75 -15.31 14.36
N ILE A 34 -11.08 -14.67 15.32
CA ILE A 34 -11.45 -14.71 16.74
C ILE A 34 -12.89 -14.22 16.95
N SER A 35 -13.27 -13.10 16.31
CA SER A 35 -14.64 -12.57 16.38
C SER A 35 -15.69 -13.51 15.81
N ARG A 36 -15.31 -14.32 14.83
CA ARG A 36 -16.23 -15.29 14.21
C ARG A 36 -16.37 -16.57 15.03
N THR A 37 -15.29 -17.05 15.64
CA THR A 37 -15.25 -18.36 16.29
C THR A 37 -15.50 -18.30 17.80
N SER A 38 -15.46 -17.13 18.42
CA SER A 38 -15.70 -16.98 19.85
C SER A 38 -17.20 -17.08 20.18
N GLU A 39 -17.53 -17.84 21.22
CA GLU A 39 -18.89 -17.92 21.79
C GLU A 39 -19.18 -16.74 22.74
N ASP A 40 -18.13 -16.08 23.25
CA ASP A 40 -18.26 -14.93 24.14
C ASP A 40 -18.48 -13.65 23.33
N GLY A 41 -19.67 -13.06 23.49
CA GLY A 41 -20.05 -11.81 22.83
C GLY A 41 -19.09 -10.64 23.13
N ALA A 42 -18.51 -10.56 24.33
CA ALA A 42 -17.56 -9.50 24.69
C ALA A 42 -16.25 -9.64 23.89
N ILE A 43 -15.73 -10.87 23.76
CA ILE A 43 -14.55 -11.15 22.93
C ILE A 43 -14.82 -10.83 21.47
N ARG A 44 -16.01 -11.18 20.95
CA ARG A 44 -16.38 -10.88 19.56
C ARG A 44 -16.38 -9.39 19.27
N VAL A 45 -17.03 -8.60 20.14
CA VAL A 45 -17.08 -7.14 20.01
C VAL A 45 -15.68 -6.53 20.12
N ALA A 46 -14.87 -6.97 21.09
CA ALA A 46 -13.52 -6.47 21.26
C ALA A 46 -12.64 -6.76 20.03
N ALA A 47 -12.67 -7.99 19.51
CA ALA A 47 -11.85 -8.38 18.38
C ALA A 47 -12.21 -7.63 17.09
N THR A 48 -13.50 -7.47 16.77
CA THR A 48 -13.91 -6.68 15.59
C THR A 48 -13.64 -5.19 15.77
N SER A 49 -13.82 -4.65 16.98
CA SER A 49 -13.52 -3.24 17.24
C SER A 49 -12.02 -2.97 17.05
N MET A 50 -11.15 -3.82 17.61
CA MET A 50 -9.70 -3.67 17.43
C MET A 50 -9.26 -3.88 15.98
N ALA A 51 -9.94 -4.75 15.23
CA ALA A 51 -9.71 -4.88 13.79
C ALA A 51 -9.99 -3.56 13.07
N HIS A 52 -11.12 -2.90 13.36
CA HIS A 52 -11.46 -1.61 12.77
C HIS A 52 -10.45 -0.50 13.11
N GLU A 53 -9.99 -0.45 14.37
CA GLU A 53 -8.97 0.53 14.80
C GLU A 53 -7.63 0.28 14.08
N ILE A 54 -7.17 -0.97 13.99
CA ILE A 54 -5.94 -1.32 13.26
C ILE A 54 -6.03 -0.95 11.79
N ASP A 55 -7.18 -1.21 11.14
CA ASP A 55 -7.41 -0.83 9.75
C ASP A 55 -7.21 0.67 9.54
N SER A 56 -7.85 1.47 10.39
CA SER A 56 -7.88 2.93 10.29
C SER A 56 -6.55 3.58 10.65
N PHE A 57 -5.91 3.15 11.74
CA PHE A 57 -4.73 3.82 12.31
C PHE A 57 -3.39 3.29 11.78
N LEU A 58 -3.32 2.04 11.34
CA LEU A 58 -2.07 1.42 10.92
C LEU A 58 -2.13 0.89 9.50
N LEU A 59 -3.14 0.11 9.15
CA LEU A 59 -3.18 -0.53 7.83
C LEU A 59 -3.28 0.52 6.72
N ALA A 60 -4.27 1.41 6.78
CA ALA A 60 -4.50 2.40 5.74
C ALA A 60 -3.29 3.35 5.53
N PRO A 61 -2.66 3.91 6.58
CA PRO A 61 -1.45 4.73 6.40
C PRO A 61 -0.26 3.95 5.81
N LEU A 62 -0.03 2.71 6.25
CA LEU A 62 1.05 1.88 5.73
C LEU A 62 0.81 1.47 4.27
N ALA A 63 -0.43 1.15 3.90
CA ALA A 63 -0.84 0.85 2.54
C ALA A 63 -0.58 2.04 1.61
N ASN A 64 -0.99 3.24 2.03
CA ASN A 64 -0.78 4.48 1.28
C ASN A 64 0.71 4.79 1.10
N ALA A 65 1.51 4.68 2.18
CA ALA A 65 2.95 4.92 2.12
C ALA A 65 3.68 3.90 1.23
N SER A 66 3.33 2.61 1.33
CA SER A 66 3.87 1.55 0.48
C SER A 66 3.55 1.79 -1.00
N ALA A 67 2.29 2.09 -1.31
CA ALA A 67 1.86 2.36 -2.67
C ALA A 67 2.54 3.59 -3.27
N PHE A 68 2.56 4.71 -2.53
CA PHE A 68 3.19 5.95 -2.98
C PHE A 68 4.69 5.76 -3.24
N THR A 69 5.42 5.17 -2.29
CA THR A 69 6.86 4.92 -2.45
C THR A 69 7.14 3.94 -3.60
N GLY A 70 6.30 2.94 -3.80
CA GLY A 70 6.37 2.01 -4.93
C GLY A 70 6.17 2.71 -6.27
N PHE A 71 5.16 3.59 -6.37
CA PHE A 71 4.93 4.40 -7.56
C PHE A 71 6.08 5.38 -7.83
N MET A 72 6.59 6.03 -6.79
CA MET A 72 7.77 6.90 -6.90
C MET A 72 8.98 6.13 -7.40
N LEU A 73 9.27 4.94 -6.87
CA LEU A 73 10.40 4.12 -7.33
C LEU A 73 10.24 3.71 -8.80
N ALA A 74 9.05 3.31 -9.23
CA ALA A 74 8.77 2.99 -10.63
C ALA A 74 8.86 4.22 -11.55
N ALA A 75 8.45 5.40 -11.06
CA ALA A 75 8.51 6.69 -11.75
C ALA A 75 9.94 7.24 -11.87
N ALA A 76 10.73 7.11 -10.82
CA ALA A 76 12.04 7.77 -10.64
C ALA A 76 13.23 6.94 -11.15
N THR A 77 13.03 5.66 -11.40
CA THR A 77 14.13 4.74 -11.78
C THR A 77 13.96 4.16 -13.18
N ALA A 78 15.05 3.60 -13.70
CA ALA A 78 15.12 2.96 -15.02
C ALA A 78 14.20 1.74 -15.19
N TRP A 79 13.59 1.26 -14.09
CA TRP A 79 12.66 0.15 -14.09
C TRP A 79 11.37 0.48 -14.83
N GLY A 80 10.79 1.68 -14.64
CA GLY A 80 9.54 2.07 -15.31
C GLY A 80 8.33 1.22 -14.93
N PHE A 81 7.11 1.71 -15.17
CA PHE A 81 5.88 0.99 -14.84
C PHE A 81 5.60 -0.21 -15.77
N THR A 82 5.99 -0.09 -17.04
CA THR A 82 5.59 -1.02 -18.11
C THR A 82 6.77 -1.75 -18.74
N ARG A 83 7.97 -1.71 -18.15
CA ARG A 83 9.16 -2.34 -18.75
C ARG A 83 9.31 -3.80 -18.36
N HIS A 84 8.76 -4.19 -17.21
CA HIS A 84 8.88 -5.52 -16.65
C HIS A 84 7.51 -6.02 -16.22
N TRP A 85 7.16 -7.23 -16.65
CA TRP A 85 5.86 -7.83 -16.36
C TRP A 85 5.62 -8.00 -14.86
N TRP A 86 6.64 -8.40 -14.10
CA TRP A 86 6.54 -8.50 -12.65
C TRP A 86 6.28 -7.15 -11.96
N VAL A 87 6.75 -6.03 -12.52
CA VAL A 87 6.45 -4.69 -11.97
C VAL A 87 5.00 -4.33 -12.22
N LEU A 88 4.51 -4.59 -13.44
CA LEU A 88 3.12 -4.34 -13.81
C LEU A 88 2.15 -5.18 -12.98
N ALA A 89 2.47 -6.47 -12.77
CA ALA A 89 1.68 -7.36 -11.93
C ALA A 89 1.56 -6.83 -10.50
N LYS A 90 2.67 -6.38 -9.89
CA LYS A 90 2.63 -5.75 -8.56
C LYS A 90 1.79 -4.49 -8.54
N PHE A 91 1.92 -3.65 -9.55
CA PHE A 91 1.17 -2.41 -9.64
C PHE A 91 -0.34 -2.70 -9.72
N ALA A 92 -0.75 -3.66 -10.55
CA ALA A 92 -2.14 -4.08 -10.66
C ALA A 92 -2.67 -4.64 -9.33
N ILE A 93 -1.90 -5.51 -8.66
CA ILE A 93 -2.28 -6.06 -7.35
C ILE A 93 -2.44 -4.94 -6.31
N THR A 94 -1.50 -3.99 -6.23
CA THR A 94 -1.60 -2.86 -5.28
C THR A 94 -2.82 -1.99 -5.54
N LEU A 95 -3.15 -1.69 -6.80
CA LEU A 95 -4.34 -0.90 -7.13
C LEU A 95 -5.63 -1.61 -6.72
N VAL A 96 -5.74 -2.91 -7.00
CA VAL A 96 -6.89 -3.72 -6.60
C VAL A 96 -7.01 -3.77 -5.08
N GLN A 97 -5.91 -3.96 -4.37
CA GLN A 97 -5.93 -3.97 -2.90
C GLN A 97 -6.27 -2.62 -2.29
N LEU A 98 -5.78 -1.51 -2.82
CA LEU A 98 -6.17 -0.17 -2.34
C LEU A 98 -7.65 0.09 -2.57
N TYR A 99 -8.17 -0.26 -3.75
CA TYR A 99 -9.60 -0.14 -4.04
C TYR A 99 -10.42 -1.01 -3.08
N ALA A 100 -10.05 -2.27 -2.89
CA ALA A 100 -10.73 -3.18 -1.98
C ALA A 100 -10.64 -2.69 -0.52
N GLY A 101 -9.49 -2.18 -0.08
CA GLY A 101 -9.30 -1.62 1.25
C GLY A 101 -10.21 -0.43 1.51
N ILE A 102 -10.16 0.58 0.62
CA ILE A 102 -10.89 1.85 0.80
C ILE A 102 -12.40 1.66 0.69
N PHE A 103 -12.87 0.94 -0.34
CA PHE A 103 -14.30 0.89 -0.67
C PHE A 103 -15.04 -0.33 -0.11
N LEU A 104 -14.34 -1.44 0.13
CA LEU A 104 -14.98 -2.69 0.57
C LEU A 104 -14.65 -2.98 2.04
N LEU A 105 -13.37 -2.97 2.40
CA LEU A 105 -12.91 -3.39 3.72
C LEU A 105 -13.35 -2.43 4.82
N SER A 106 -13.11 -1.12 4.68
CA SER A 106 -13.44 -0.17 5.75
C SER A 106 -14.95 -0.09 6.03
N GLY A 107 -15.79 -0.12 5.00
CA GLY A 107 -17.25 -0.19 5.17
C GLY A 107 -17.69 -1.50 5.82
N ALA A 108 -17.19 -2.64 5.33
CA ALA A 108 -17.55 -3.94 5.89
C ALA A 108 -17.05 -4.15 7.32
N LEU A 109 -15.92 -3.54 7.71
CA LEU A 109 -15.44 -3.54 9.10
C LEU A 109 -16.37 -2.75 10.00
N GLN A 110 -16.80 -1.56 9.58
CA GLN A 110 -17.75 -0.74 10.33
C GLN A 110 -19.07 -1.49 10.55
N ASP A 111 -19.62 -2.07 9.49
CA ASP A 111 -20.85 -2.87 9.56
C ASP A 111 -20.66 -4.10 10.46
N SER A 112 -19.48 -4.72 10.41
CA SER A 112 -19.15 -5.86 11.27
C SER A 112 -19.08 -5.46 12.74
N VAL A 113 -18.61 -4.26 13.09
CA VAL A 113 -18.61 -3.77 14.49
C VAL A 113 -20.04 -3.64 14.99
N VAL A 114 -20.94 -3.07 14.18
CA VAL A 114 -22.36 -2.94 14.51
C VAL A 114 -23.01 -4.32 14.68
N ALA A 115 -22.77 -5.24 13.74
CA ALA A 115 -23.27 -6.61 13.82
C ALA A 115 -22.73 -7.35 15.05
N ALA A 116 -21.45 -7.18 15.40
CA ALA A 116 -20.86 -7.80 16.57
C ALA A 116 -21.57 -7.39 17.85
N ARG A 117 -21.88 -6.09 18.01
CA ARG A 117 -22.64 -5.55 19.15
C ARG A 117 -24.06 -6.09 19.24
N ALA A 118 -24.66 -6.43 18.09
CA ALA A 118 -25.97 -7.09 18.02
C ALA A 118 -25.90 -8.63 18.18
N GLY A 119 -24.73 -9.19 18.47
CA GLY A 119 -24.57 -10.64 18.64
C GLY A 119 -24.26 -11.41 17.35
N GLY A 120 -24.10 -10.75 16.21
CA GLY A 120 -23.72 -11.36 14.93
C GLY A 120 -22.20 -11.63 14.77
N PRO A 121 -21.78 -12.79 14.24
CA PRO A 121 -20.36 -13.08 14.01
C PRO A 121 -19.77 -12.23 12.88
N ALA A 122 -18.45 -12.04 12.87
CA ALA A 122 -17.76 -11.38 11.76
C ALA A 122 -18.04 -12.11 10.42
N PRO A 123 -18.36 -11.41 9.31
CA PRO A 123 -18.71 -12.04 8.03
C PRO A 123 -17.60 -12.93 7.47
N VAL A 124 -17.94 -14.09 6.87
CA VAL A 124 -16.96 -15.00 6.23
C VAL A 124 -16.16 -14.25 5.16
N ALA A 125 -16.84 -13.44 4.35
CA ALA A 125 -16.22 -12.69 3.27
C ALA A 125 -15.14 -11.72 3.80
N LEU A 126 -15.32 -11.18 5.01
CA LEU A 126 -14.37 -10.26 5.63
C LEU A 126 -13.11 -11.00 6.13
N VAL A 127 -13.30 -12.18 6.73
CA VAL A 127 -12.20 -13.08 7.12
C VAL A 127 -11.43 -13.55 5.87
N ALA A 128 -12.14 -14.03 4.85
CA ALA A 128 -11.52 -14.48 3.61
C ALA A 128 -10.82 -13.34 2.85
N GLY A 129 -11.41 -12.14 2.85
CA GLY A 129 -10.85 -10.95 2.20
C GLY A 129 -9.52 -10.51 2.82
N THR A 130 -9.42 -10.52 4.16
CA THR A 130 -8.17 -10.17 4.86
C THR A 130 -7.09 -11.24 4.68
N ALA A 131 -7.44 -12.52 4.66
CA ALA A 131 -6.52 -13.61 4.28
C ALA A 131 -6.02 -13.49 2.83
N LEU A 132 -6.93 -13.16 1.89
CA LEU A 132 -6.59 -12.95 0.48
C LEU A 132 -5.66 -11.74 0.30
N MET A 133 -5.93 -10.64 1.01
CA MET A 133 -5.07 -9.46 1.02
C MET A 133 -3.65 -9.79 1.50
N ALA A 134 -3.52 -10.49 2.63
CA ALA A 134 -2.22 -10.94 3.13
C ALA A 134 -1.48 -11.85 2.14
N SER A 135 -2.20 -12.80 1.54
CA SER A 135 -1.66 -13.73 0.54
C SER A 135 -1.18 -13.02 -0.72
N ALA A 136 -1.93 -12.02 -1.19
CA ALA A 136 -1.57 -11.22 -2.35
C ALA A 136 -0.33 -10.34 -2.07
N LEU A 137 -0.20 -9.77 -0.87
CA LEU A 137 1.00 -9.05 -0.44
C LEU A 137 2.23 -9.98 -0.35
N ALA A 138 2.05 -11.19 0.18
CA ALA A 138 3.11 -12.21 0.20
C ALA A 138 3.54 -12.60 -1.22
N PHE A 139 2.59 -12.75 -2.14
CA PHE A 139 2.88 -12.98 -3.55
C PHE A 139 3.65 -11.81 -4.18
N GLN A 140 3.29 -10.56 -3.87
CA GLN A 140 4.06 -9.38 -4.31
C GLN A 140 5.49 -9.37 -3.75
N ALA A 141 5.69 -9.79 -2.50
CA ALA A 141 7.01 -9.97 -1.93
C ALA A 141 7.82 -11.02 -2.71
N TRP A 142 7.22 -12.17 -3.00
CA TRP A 142 7.83 -13.21 -3.84
C TRP A 142 8.20 -12.71 -5.24
N LEU A 143 7.30 -11.94 -5.90
CA LEU A 143 7.58 -11.31 -7.19
C LEU A 143 8.79 -10.36 -7.13
N SER A 144 9.10 -9.76 -5.97
CA SER A 144 10.30 -8.93 -5.76
C SER A 144 11.60 -9.71 -5.81
N VAL A 145 11.55 -10.95 -5.38
CA VAL A 145 12.71 -11.85 -5.29
C VAL A 145 12.87 -12.58 -6.62
N ALA A 146 11.83 -13.29 -7.06
CA ALA A 146 11.87 -14.14 -8.23
C ALA A 146 11.97 -13.35 -9.56
N LYS A 147 11.45 -12.11 -9.60
CA LYS A 147 11.40 -11.23 -10.78
C LYS A 147 11.05 -11.97 -12.09
N PRO A 148 9.97 -12.76 -12.12
CA PRO A 148 9.62 -13.56 -13.28
C PRO A 148 9.25 -12.71 -14.53
N TRP A 149 9.18 -13.39 -15.68
CA TRP A 149 8.62 -12.87 -16.95
C TRP A 149 9.40 -11.79 -17.72
N GLY A 150 10.68 -11.58 -17.44
CA GLY A 150 11.57 -10.82 -18.32
C GLY A 150 11.15 -9.35 -18.54
N LYS A 151 11.31 -8.85 -19.79
CA LYS A 151 11.03 -7.45 -20.17
C LYS A 151 9.82 -7.38 -21.12
N VAL A 152 8.95 -6.41 -20.90
CA VAL A 152 7.79 -6.07 -21.75
C VAL A 152 8.24 -5.23 -22.96
N ARG A 153 9.20 -4.31 -22.76
CA ARG A 153 9.76 -3.46 -23.82
C ARG A 153 11.27 -3.35 -23.69
N SER A 154 11.96 -3.58 -24.81
CA SER A 154 13.38 -3.26 -25.01
C SER A 154 13.50 -1.79 -25.46
N GLY A 155 14.32 -1.01 -24.77
CA GLY A 155 14.52 0.42 -25.05
C GLY A 155 15.67 0.98 -24.22
N GLY A 156 16.13 2.20 -24.52
CA GLY A 156 17.23 2.86 -23.81
C GLY A 156 17.05 2.94 -22.29
N LYS A 157 18.15 3.03 -21.52
CA LYS A 157 18.06 3.24 -20.07
C LYS A 157 17.44 4.61 -19.80
N LEU A 158 16.27 4.64 -19.17
CA LEU A 158 15.66 5.88 -18.70
C LEU A 158 16.56 6.54 -17.65
N PRO A 159 16.78 7.87 -17.70
CA PRO A 159 17.58 8.58 -16.72
C PRO A 159 17.01 8.40 -15.31
N THR A 160 17.88 8.18 -14.33
CA THR A 160 17.49 8.26 -12.91
C THR A 160 17.09 9.68 -12.55
N ALA A 161 15.99 9.82 -11.83
CA ALA A 161 15.48 11.11 -11.39
C ALA A 161 16.47 11.84 -10.44
N PRO A 162 16.40 13.18 -10.36
CA PRO A 162 17.22 13.98 -9.47
C PRO A 162 16.90 13.74 -7.97
N THR A 163 17.84 14.11 -7.09
CA THR A 163 17.79 13.84 -5.64
C THR A 163 16.49 14.26 -4.96
N TRP A 164 15.94 15.41 -5.33
CA TRP A 164 14.71 15.95 -4.72
C TRP A 164 13.50 15.02 -4.87
N VAL A 165 13.46 14.20 -5.92
CA VAL A 165 12.38 13.22 -6.13
C VAL A 165 12.41 12.16 -5.04
N PHE A 166 13.60 11.69 -4.67
CA PHE A 166 13.77 10.72 -3.59
C PHE A 166 13.60 11.34 -2.21
N VAL A 167 13.96 12.62 -2.05
CA VAL A 167 13.65 13.38 -0.82
C VAL A 167 12.14 13.47 -0.64
N ALA A 168 11.40 13.90 -1.68
CA ALA A 168 9.94 13.97 -1.65
C ALA A 168 9.30 12.59 -1.43
N ALA A 169 9.87 11.53 -2.03
CA ALA A 169 9.38 10.16 -1.84
C ALA A 169 9.48 9.66 -0.39
N VAL A 170 10.41 10.19 0.40
CA VAL A 170 10.56 9.87 1.83
C VAL A 170 9.73 10.81 2.70
N LEU A 171 9.82 12.12 2.46
CA LEU A 171 9.20 13.11 3.34
C LEU A 171 7.66 13.12 3.20
N ALA A 172 7.12 13.04 1.98
CA ALA A 172 5.67 13.12 1.77
C ALA A 172 4.86 12.08 2.57
N PRO A 173 5.17 10.76 2.53
CA PRO A 173 4.41 9.77 3.28
C PRO A 173 4.60 9.92 4.80
N LEU A 174 5.79 10.33 5.26
CA LEU A 174 6.00 10.59 6.69
C LEU A 174 5.17 11.78 7.18
N THR A 175 5.09 12.83 6.36
CA THR A 175 4.23 14.00 6.63
C THR A 175 2.75 13.59 6.60
N ASP A 176 2.29 12.87 5.58
CA ASP A 176 0.90 12.41 5.49
C ASP A 176 0.51 11.50 6.67
N ILE A 177 1.40 10.60 7.12
CA ILE A 177 1.19 9.77 8.31
C ILE A 177 1.11 10.63 9.57
N THR A 178 2.06 11.55 9.76
CA THR A 178 2.13 12.38 10.98
C THR A 178 0.94 13.32 11.07
N VAL A 179 0.58 13.97 9.96
CA VAL A 179 -0.59 14.85 9.86
C VAL A 179 -1.87 14.05 10.01
N GLY A 180 -1.99 12.87 9.38
CA GLY A 180 -3.16 12.01 9.49
C GLY A 180 -3.40 11.50 10.91
N LEU A 181 -2.34 11.13 11.63
CA LEU A 181 -2.41 10.74 13.05
C LEU A 181 -2.80 11.92 13.95
N MET A 182 -2.34 13.14 13.64
CA MET A 182 -2.65 14.35 14.42
C MET A 182 -4.09 14.87 14.17
N LEU A 183 -4.61 14.69 12.96
CA LEU A 183 -5.94 15.19 12.56
C LEU A 183 -7.05 14.13 12.66
N GLY A 184 -6.72 12.86 12.90
CA GLY A 184 -7.69 11.76 13.04
C GLY A 184 -8.28 11.24 11.71
N TYR A 185 -7.79 11.71 10.57
CA TYR A 185 -8.22 11.24 9.25
C TYR A 185 -7.00 11.07 8.33
N PRO A 186 -6.83 9.91 7.66
CA PRO A 186 -5.74 9.73 6.70
C PRO A 186 -5.97 10.61 5.47
N LEU A 187 -5.14 11.64 5.29
CA LEU A 187 -5.15 12.53 4.13
C LEU A 187 -3.93 12.22 3.24
N PRO A 188 -4.00 11.29 2.27
CA PRO A 188 -2.93 11.08 1.30
C PRO A 188 -2.87 12.21 0.25
N ALA A 189 -3.13 13.46 0.63
CA ALA A 189 -3.26 14.57 -0.29
C ALA A 189 -1.90 14.95 -0.90
N LEU A 190 -0.84 15.05 -0.09
CA LEU A 190 0.48 15.42 -0.58
C LEU A 190 1.10 14.30 -1.41
N SER A 191 0.98 13.04 -0.98
CA SER A 191 1.42 11.88 -1.76
C SER A 191 0.73 11.79 -3.12
N LEU A 192 -0.58 12.03 -3.21
CA LEU A 192 -1.29 12.05 -4.49
C LEU A 192 -0.85 13.22 -5.39
N ILE A 193 -0.68 14.42 -4.84
CA ILE A 193 -0.22 15.61 -5.59
C ILE A 193 1.20 15.37 -6.15
N VAL A 194 2.12 14.91 -5.30
CA VAL A 194 3.51 14.64 -5.71
C VAL A 194 3.56 13.54 -6.78
N LEU A 195 2.75 12.50 -6.63
CA LEU A 195 2.62 11.44 -7.63
C LEU A 195 2.13 11.97 -8.98
N PHE A 196 1.06 12.76 -8.96
CA PHE A 196 0.50 13.33 -10.17
C PHE A 196 1.52 14.23 -10.89
N VAL A 197 2.17 15.14 -10.16
CA VAL A 197 3.19 16.05 -10.71
C VAL A 197 4.34 15.27 -11.36
N GLN A 198 4.82 14.20 -10.72
CA GLN A 198 5.90 13.38 -11.26
C GLN A 198 5.48 12.58 -12.50
N LEU A 199 4.27 12.02 -12.51
CA LEU A 199 3.75 11.29 -13.68
C LEU A 199 3.61 12.21 -14.89
N VAL A 200 3.10 13.44 -14.68
CA VAL A 200 2.99 14.46 -15.74
C VAL A 200 4.37 14.88 -16.23
N ARG A 201 5.32 15.17 -15.31
CA ARG A 201 6.69 15.56 -15.67
C ARG A 201 7.39 14.47 -16.46
N ARG A 202 7.26 13.21 -16.04
CA ARG A 202 7.87 12.06 -16.73
C ARG A 202 7.29 11.88 -18.13
N ARG A 203 5.96 12.00 -18.30
CA ARG A 203 5.34 11.96 -19.63
C ARG A 203 5.91 13.04 -20.56
N ARG A 204 6.06 14.28 -20.05
CA ARG A 204 6.63 15.38 -20.83
C ARG A 204 8.09 15.12 -21.24
N LEU A 205 8.93 14.61 -20.34
CA LEU A 205 10.33 14.28 -20.65
C LEU A 205 10.49 13.16 -21.68
N LEU A 206 9.51 12.26 -21.80
CA LEU A 206 9.52 11.16 -22.78
C LEU A 206 8.90 11.54 -24.13
N ALA A 207 8.15 12.65 -24.19
CA ALA A 207 7.49 13.12 -25.41
C ALA A 207 8.40 14.04 -26.24
N VAL A 208 9.51 14.54 -25.69
CA VAL A 208 10.50 15.34 -26.44
C VAL A 208 11.33 14.39 -27.31
N PRO A 209 11.31 14.54 -28.66
CA PRO A 209 12.18 13.77 -29.54
C PRO A 209 13.64 14.06 -29.21
N SER A 210 14.48 13.03 -29.14
CA SER A 210 15.93 13.22 -29.03
C SER A 210 16.42 14.03 -30.24
N PRO A 211 17.23 15.09 -30.05
CA PRO A 211 17.86 15.80 -31.17
C PRO A 211 18.84 14.92 -31.94
#